data_AF-A0A2E9CG51-F1
#
_entry.id   AF-A0A2E9CG51-F1
#
_cell.length_a   1.000
_cell.length_b   1.000
_cell.length_c   1.000
_cell.angle_alpha   90.00
_cell.angle_beta   90.00
_cell.angle_gamma   90.00
#
_symmetry.space_group_name_H-M   'P 1'
#
loop_
_entity.id
_entity.type
_entity.pdbx_description
1 polymer ?
#
loop_
_entity_poly.entity_id
_entity_poly.type
_entity_poly.pdbx_seq_one_letter_code
_entity_poly.pdbx_strand_id
1 'polypeptide(L)'
;MKWEFVELRELFDKLINQAKLWSPDEVLVNTKKLGDLVEFQLQKFDDGKYRSDRNECVGFFDSINKFIETNLPISLDHFEVLVKQYRERISPYPHYSGIKLQIPLELSEIKNYTTDNIPKNNKDDDTSGGATTLKLM
;
A
#
# COMPACT_ATOMS: atom_id res chain seq x y z
N MET A 1 8.69 -8.88 15.80
CA MET A 1 8.31 -7.93 14.73
C MET A 1 6.85 -7.54 14.93
N LYS A 2 6.50 -6.25 14.84
CA LYS A 2 5.12 -5.76 14.98
C LYS A 2 4.59 -5.33 13.61
N TRP A 3 3.32 -5.67 13.36
CA TRP A 3 2.60 -5.41 12.13
C TRP A 3 1.28 -4.72 12.46
N GLU A 4 0.78 -3.91 11.54
CA GLU A 4 -0.52 -3.24 11.65
C GLU A 4 -1.29 -3.32 10.33
N PHE A 5 -2.62 -3.17 10.42
CA PHE A 5 -3.48 -3.04 9.25
C PHE A 5 -3.70 -1.57 8.95
N VAL A 6 -3.47 -1.18 7.70
CA VAL A 6 -3.54 0.21 7.26
C VAL A 6 -4.29 0.28 5.94
N GLU A 7 -5.15 1.29 5.77
CA GLU A 7 -5.81 1.55 4.50
C GLU A 7 -4.89 2.26 3.51
N LEU A 8 -5.14 2.14 2.20
CA LEU A 8 -4.23 2.71 1.19
C LEU A 8 -3.98 4.21 1.36
N ARG A 9 -5.00 5.01 1.69
CA ARG A 9 -4.80 6.46 1.92
C ARG A 9 -3.91 6.72 3.15
N GLU A 10 -4.14 5.96 4.23
CA GLU A 10 -3.34 6.05 5.45
C GLU A 10 -1.90 5.59 5.23
N LEU A 11 -1.68 4.61 4.36
CA LEU A 11 -0.35 4.16 3.94
C LEU A 11 0.45 5.32 3.35
N PHE A 12 -0.16 6.11 2.47
CA PHE A 12 0.49 7.29 1.88
C PHE A 12 0.77 8.38 2.92
N ASP A 13 -0.14 8.61 3.86
CA ASP A 13 0.09 9.55 4.98
C ASP A 13 1.27 9.11 5.86
N LYS A 14 1.35 7.81 6.18
CA LYS A 14 2.49 7.23 6.89
C LYS A 14 3.79 7.34 6.10
N LEU A 15 3.75 7.08 4.79
CA LEU A 15 4.93 7.19 3.93
C LEU A 15 5.49 8.61 3.89
N ILE A 16 4.63 9.64 3.74
CA ILE A 16 5.07 11.04 3.79
C ILE A 16 5.75 11.35 5.12
N ASN A 17 5.13 10.95 6.23
CA ASN A 17 5.67 11.26 7.56
C ASN A 17 7.00 10.55 7.81
N GLN A 18 7.13 9.29 7.37
CA GLN A 18 8.37 8.55 7.53
C GLN A 18 9.48 9.06 6.60
N ALA A 19 9.16 9.46 5.37
CA ALA A 19 10.16 9.93 4.41
C ALA A 19 10.92 11.16 4.88
N LYS A 20 10.30 12.01 5.70
CA LYS A 20 10.94 13.17 6.36
C LYS A 20 12.07 12.78 7.32
N LEU A 21 12.09 11.54 7.80
CA LEU A 21 13.07 11.02 8.74
C LEU A 21 14.19 10.23 8.04
N TRP A 22 14.02 9.93 6.75
CA TRP A 22 15.03 9.23 5.95
C TRP A 22 15.97 10.22 5.28
N SER A 23 17.21 9.80 5.05
CA SER A 23 18.09 10.54 4.14
C SER A 23 17.53 10.49 2.71
N PRO A 24 17.84 11.47 1.84
CA PRO A 24 17.35 11.48 0.46
C PRO A 24 17.64 10.18 -0.31
N ASP A 25 18.81 9.58 -0.10
CA ASP A 25 19.20 8.31 -0.72
C ASP A 25 18.36 7.12 -0.22
N GLU A 26 17.94 7.16 1.03
CA GLU A 26 17.10 6.14 1.64
C GLU A 26 15.63 6.24 1.22
N VAL A 27 15.13 7.43 0.86
CA VAL A 27 13.72 7.63 0.51
C VAL A 27 13.29 6.69 -0.60
N LEU A 28 14.03 6.64 -1.71
CA LEU A 28 13.67 5.79 -2.85
C LEU A 28 13.85 4.31 -2.53
N VAL A 29 14.95 3.93 -1.87
CA VAL A 29 15.25 2.53 -1.53
C VAL A 29 14.21 1.95 -0.59
N ASN A 30 13.86 2.69 0.47
CA ASN A 30 12.87 2.26 1.45
C ASN A 30 11.45 2.28 0.87
N THR A 31 11.13 3.26 0.02
CA THR A 31 9.84 3.31 -0.69
C THR A 31 9.68 2.13 -1.63
N LYS A 32 10.72 1.76 -2.38
CA LYS A 32 10.71 0.55 -3.21
C LYS A 32 10.45 -0.69 -2.37
N LYS A 33 11.16 -0.86 -1.25
CA LYS A 33 10.95 -2.02 -0.37
C LYS A 33 9.52 -2.09 0.17
N LEU A 34 8.95 -0.95 0.54
CA LEU A 34 7.53 -0.88 0.91
C LEU A 34 6.64 -1.30 -0.26
N GLY A 35 6.94 -0.83 -1.47
CA GLY A 35 6.26 -1.20 -2.71
C GLY A 35 6.24 -2.71 -2.93
N ASP A 36 7.38 -3.38 -2.80
CA ASP A 36 7.48 -4.83 -2.95
C ASP A 36 6.52 -5.58 -1.98
N LEU A 37 6.38 -5.11 -0.73
CA LEU A 37 5.43 -5.68 0.26
C LEU A 37 3.97 -5.38 -0.08
N VAL A 38 3.70 -4.17 -0.57
CA VAL A 38 2.35 -3.68 -0.87
C VAL A 38 1.82 -4.34 -2.14
N GLU A 39 2.60 -4.35 -3.21
CA GLU A 39 2.26 -4.97 -4.49
C GLU A 39 1.94 -6.46 -4.32
N PHE A 40 2.76 -7.19 -3.55
CA PHE A 40 2.49 -8.59 -3.23
C PHE A 40 1.10 -8.79 -2.61
N GLN A 41 0.72 -7.94 -1.66
CA GLN A 41 -0.59 -8.01 -1.02
C GLN A 41 -1.73 -7.52 -1.92
N LEU A 42 -1.44 -6.62 -2.86
CA LEU A 42 -2.42 -6.07 -3.79
C LEU A 42 -2.83 -7.06 -4.91
N GLN A 43 -2.03 -8.10 -5.15
CA GLN A 43 -2.35 -9.17 -6.12
C GLN A 43 -3.71 -9.84 -5.83
N LYS A 44 -4.16 -9.90 -4.57
CA LYS A 44 -5.48 -10.46 -4.21
C LYS A 44 -6.67 -9.54 -4.52
N PHE A 45 -6.42 -8.32 -4.97
CA PHE A 45 -7.42 -7.30 -5.31
C PHE A 45 -7.37 -6.91 -6.79
N ASP A 46 -6.80 -7.76 -7.66
CA ASP A 46 -6.58 -7.45 -9.07
C ASP A 46 -7.89 -7.22 -9.85
N ASP A 47 -8.95 -7.91 -9.43
CA ASP A 47 -10.26 -7.88 -10.08
C ASP A 47 -11.36 -7.25 -9.22
N GLY A 48 -12.35 -6.67 -9.90
CA GLY A 48 -13.61 -6.23 -9.30
C GLY A 48 -13.56 -4.84 -8.67
N LYS A 49 -14.27 -4.68 -7.54
CA LYS A 49 -14.63 -3.36 -6.99
C LYS A 49 -13.43 -2.49 -6.60
N TYR A 50 -12.29 -3.08 -6.24
CA TYR A 50 -11.13 -2.33 -5.75
C TYR A 50 -10.11 -1.95 -6.84
N ARG A 51 -10.38 -2.31 -8.09
CA ARG A 51 -9.43 -2.19 -9.19
C ARG A 51 -8.85 -0.78 -9.36
N SER A 52 -9.67 0.26 -9.18
CA SER A 52 -9.23 1.65 -9.34
C SER A 52 -8.18 2.03 -8.29
N ASP A 53 -8.51 1.90 -7.00
CA ASP A 53 -7.62 2.30 -5.90
C ASP A 53 -6.35 1.44 -5.86
N ARG A 54 -6.48 0.14 -6.17
CA ARG A 54 -5.33 -0.76 -6.36
C ARG A 54 -4.41 -0.26 -7.47
N ASN A 55 -4.95 0.14 -8.62
CA ASN A 55 -4.16 0.60 -9.76
C ASN A 55 -3.46 1.93 -9.49
N GLU A 56 -4.09 2.85 -8.76
CA GLU A 56 -3.42 4.08 -8.33
C GLU A 56 -2.25 3.76 -7.39
N CYS A 57 -2.44 2.85 -6.43
CA CYS A 57 -1.38 2.48 -5.50
C CYS A 57 -0.21 1.75 -6.21
N VAL A 58 -0.49 0.80 -7.09
CA VAL A 58 0.55 0.14 -7.90
C VAL A 58 1.23 1.13 -8.84
N GLY A 59 0.46 2.02 -9.48
CA GLY A 59 1.00 3.05 -10.38
C GLY A 59 1.97 4.02 -9.68
N PHE A 60 1.78 4.27 -8.38
CA PHE A 60 2.74 5.03 -7.58
C PHE A 60 4.08 4.29 -7.46
N PHE A 61 4.07 3.03 -7.03
CA PHE A 61 5.30 2.26 -6.84
C PHE A 61 6.01 1.97 -8.17
N ASP A 62 5.27 1.74 -9.25
CA ASP A 62 5.82 1.66 -10.61
C ASP A 62 6.55 2.95 -11.01
N SER A 63 6.00 4.11 -10.64
CA SER A 63 6.63 5.41 -10.93
C SER A 63 7.92 5.60 -10.12
N ILE A 64 7.95 5.12 -8.86
CA ILE A 64 9.16 5.12 -8.04
C ILE A 64 10.23 4.20 -8.64
N ASN A 65 9.86 2.98 -9.05
CA ASN A 65 10.78 2.04 -9.70
C ASN A 65 11.39 2.64 -10.97
N LYS A 66 10.57 3.23 -11.84
CA LYS A 66 11.05 3.93 -13.06
C LYS A 66 11.94 5.12 -12.72
N PHE A 67 11.64 5.87 -11.67
CA PHE A 67 12.48 6.99 -11.26
C PHE A 67 13.86 6.51 -10.77
N ILE A 68 13.92 5.42 -10.00
CA ILE A 68 15.17 4.82 -9.53
C ILE A 68 16.09 4.46 -10.71
N GLU A 69 15.55 3.93 -11.81
CA GLU A 69 16.31 3.57 -13.02
C GLU A 69 17.03 4.77 -13.66
N THR A 70 16.55 6.00 -13.41
CA THR A 70 17.18 7.22 -13.94
C THR A 70 18.46 7.62 -13.20
N ASN A 71 18.72 7.08 -12.01
CA ASN A 71 19.80 7.47 -11.10
C ASN A 71 19.84 8.98 -10.77
N LEU A 72 18.72 9.69 -10.95
CA LEU A 72 18.61 11.09 -10.56
C LEU A 72 18.23 11.20 -9.08
N PRO A 73 18.74 12.21 -8.35
CA PRO A 73 18.31 12.47 -6.98
C PRO A 73 16.87 12.99 -6.97
N ILE A 74 16.06 12.54 -6.01
CA ILE A 74 14.74 13.13 -5.72
C ILE A 74 14.86 14.07 -4.52
N SER A 75 14.26 15.26 -4.61
CA SER A 75 14.10 16.11 -3.44
C SER A 75 12.89 15.64 -2.61
N LEU A 76 12.93 15.89 -1.30
CA LEU A 76 11.81 15.56 -0.42
C LEU A 76 10.52 16.27 -0.85
N ASP A 77 10.60 17.52 -1.31
CA ASP A 77 9.45 18.28 -1.81
C ASP A 77 8.81 17.60 -3.03
N HIS A 78 9.62 17.16 -4.01
CA HIS A 78 9.12 16.46 -5.18
C HIS A 78 8.49 15.12 -4.80
N PHE A 79 9.12 14.39 -3.88
CA PHE A 79 8.57 13.12 -3.36
C PHE A 79 7.23 13.34 -2.66
N GLU A 80 7.11 14.34 -1.79
CA GLU A 80 5.86 14.65 -1.10
C GLU A 80 4.74 15.03 -2.06
N VAL A 81 5.03 15.83 -3.10
CA VAL A 81 4.06 16.19 -4.13
C VAL A 81 3.56 14.94 -4.85
N LEU A 82 4.48 14.06 -5.24
CA LEU A 82 4.14 12.80 -5.89
C LEU A 82 3.22 11.94 -5.00
N VAL A 83 3.58 11.76 -3.72
CA VAL A 83 2.76 10.96 -2.80
C VAL A 83 1.38 11.58 -2.61
N LYS A 84 1.28 12.90 -2.42
CA LYS A 84 0.00 13.61 -2.26
C LYS A 84 -0.90 13.43 -3.48
N GLN A 85 -0.35 13.56 -4.69
CA GLN A 85 -1.10 13.37 -5.93
C GLN A 85 -1.72 11.97 -6.03
N TYR A 86 -0.95 10.92 -5.75
CA TYR A 86 -1.46 9.54 -5.80
C TYR A 86 -2.46 9.26 -4.67
N ARG A 87 -2.20 9.77 -3.46
CA ARG A 87 -3.14 9.69 -2.34
C ARG A 87 -4.50 10.31 -2.69
N GLU A 88 -4.52 11.45 -3.38
CA GLU A 88 -5.74 12.15 -3.76
C GLU A 88 -6.57 11.40 -4.81
N ARG A 89 -5.91 10.63 -5.68
CA ARG A 89 -6.57 9.80 -6.71
C ARG A 89 -7.28 8.57 -6.15
N ILE A 90 -6.87 8.09 -4.99
CA ILE A 90 -7.57 7.00 -4.28
C ILE A 90 -8.89 7.55 -3.76
N SER A 91 -10.00 6.93 -4.14
CA SER A 91 -11.34 7.47 -3.89
C SER A 91 -11.59 7.71 -2.40
N PRO A 92 -11.93 8.92 -1.95
CA PRO A 92 -12.26 9.20 -0.54
C PRO A 92 -13.67 8.72 -0.15
N TYR A 93 -14.41 8.10 -1.07
CA TYR A 93 -15.84 7.78 -0.93
C TYR A 93 -16.10 6.29 -0.64
N PRO A 94 -17.13 5.98 0.17
CA PRO A 94 -17.27 4.71 0.90
C PRO A 94 -17.57 3.46 0.05
N HIS A 95 -17.65 3.59 -1.27
CA HIS A 95 -17.98 2.46 -2.15
C HIS A 95 -16.74 1.74 -2.71
N TYR A 96 -15.55 2.36 -2.61
CA TYR A 96 -14.31 1.82 -3.18
C TYR A 96 -13.13 1.79 -2.18
N SER A 97 -13.13 2.66 -1.16
CA SER A 97 -12.11 2.64 -0.10
C SER A 97 -12.32 1.47 0.86
N GLY A 98 -11.31 0.62 1.04
CA GLY A 98 -11.39 -0.48 2.01
C GLY A 98 -10.33 -1.57 1.86
N ILE A 99 -9.39 -1.44 0.91
CA ILE A 99 -8.20 -2.27 0.90
C ILE A 99 -7.40 -1.97 2.17
N LYS A 100 -7.27 -2.99 3.02
CA LYS A 100 -6.38 -2.99 4.17
C LYS A 100 -5.18 -3.87 3.89
N LEU A 101 -4.01 -3.29 4.09
CA LEU A 101 -2.71 -3.95 3.93
C LEU A 101 -2.08 -4.17 5.31
N GLN A 102 -1.35 -5.25 5.46
CA GLN A 102 -0.47 -5.45 6.60
C GLN A 102 0.89 -4.85 6.29
N ILE A 103 1.28 -3.84 7.06
CA ILE A 103 2.60 -3.21 6.95
C ILE A 103 3.32 -3.25 8.30
N PRO A 104 4.66 -3.09 8.31
CA PRO A 104 5.39 -2.87 9.56
C PRO A 104 4.82 -1.71 10.34
N LEU A 105 4.66 -1.88 11.66
CA LEU A 105 4.20 -0.81 12.54
C LEU A 105 5.12 0.42 12.49
N GLU A 106 6.41 0.18 12.35
CA GLU A 106 7.44 1.20 12.23
C GLU A 106 8.15 1.05 10.90
N LEU A 107 7.91 1.99 9.99
CA LEU A 107 8.52 1.98 8.65
C LEU A 107 10.02 2.29 8.68
N SER A 108 10.54 2.85 9.77
CA SER A 108 11.99 3.04 10.00
C SER A 108 12.80 1.76 9.83
N GLU A 109 12.20 0.59 10.10
CA GLU A 109 12.84 -0.71 10.00
C GLU A 109 12.52 -1.48 8.71
N ILE A 110 11.85 -0.85 7.72
CA ILE A 110 11.36 -1.50 6.49
C ILE A 110 12.41 -2.33 5.76
N LYS A 111 13.69 -1.95 5.88
CA LYS A 111 14.82 -2.68 5.29
C LYS A 111 14.97 -4.13 5.77
N ASN A 112 14.45 -4.45 6.95
CA ASN A 112 14.50 -5.77 7.58
C ASN A 112 13.33 -6.68 7.20
N TYR A 113 12.39 -6.18 6.39
CA TYR A 113 11.17 -6.88 6.03
C TYR A 113 11.22 -7.40 4.60
N THR A 114 10.65 -8.59 4.43
CA THR A 114 10.44 -9.28 3.15
C THR A 114 9.00 -9.77 3.07
N THR A 115 8.54 -10.13 1.87
CA THR A 115 7.20 -10.66 1.65
C THR A 115 6.94 -11.95 2.44
N ASP A 116 7.97 -12.76 2.67
CA ASP A 116 7.90 -13.98 3.50
C ASP A 116 7.63 -13.69 4.99
N ASN A 117 7.90 -12.45 5.44
CA ASN A 117 7.64 -12.06 6.83
C ASN A 117 6.20 -11.60 7.07
N ILE A 118 5.40 -11.37 6.02
CA ILE A 118 4.03 -10.89 6.15
C ILE A 118 3.20 -11.94 6.91
N PRO A 119 2.51 -11.56 8.00
CA PRO A 119 1.70 -12.50 8.77
C PRO A 119 0.66 -13.18 7.89
N LYS A 120 0.67 -14.52 7.86
CA LYS A 120 -0.42 -15.26 7.25
C LYS A 120 -1.67 -15.05 8.10
N ASN A 121 -2.69 -14.42 7.53
CA ASN A 121 -3.99 -14.35 8.19
C ASN A 121 -4.58 -15.76 8.29
N ASN A 122 -4.66 -16.31 9.50
CA ASN A 122 -5.59 -17.40 9.83
C ASN A 122 -6.97 -16.80 10.15
N LYS A 123 -7.53 -16.05 9.21
CA LYS A 123 -8.93 -15.61 9.22
C LYS A 123 -9.49 -15.78 7.82
N ASP A 124 -10.01 -16.98 7.64
CA ASP A 124 -11.07 -17.44 6.75
C ASP A 124 -11.67 -16.41 5.78
N ASP A 125 -11.70 -16.80 4.51
CA ASP A 125 -12.93 -16.92 3.73
C ASP A 125 -14.18 -16.28 4.37
N ASP A 126 -14.42 -15.00 4.08
CA ASP A 126 -15.79 -14.46 4.19
C ASP A 126 -16.04 -13.43 3.08
N THR A 127 -15.67 -13.84 1.86
CA THR A 127 -16.26 -13.30 0.63
C THR A 127 -17.03 -14.39 -0.11
N SER A 128 -17.87 -15.14 0.61
CA SER A 128 -19.04 -15.78 -0.01
C SER A 128 -20.28 -15.14 0.59
N GLY A 129 -21.01 -14.39 -0.24
CA GLY A 129 -22.29 -13.83 0.13
C GLY A 129 -23.19 -14.90 0.73
N GLY A 130 -23.63 -14.66 1.96
CA GLY A 130 -24.71 -15.42 2.58
C GLY A 130 -25.97 -15.27 1.73
N ALA A 131 -26.17 -16.22 0.81
CA ALA A 131 -27.47 -16.49 0.24
C ALA A 131 -28.35 -17.03 1.36
N THR A 132 -29.03 -16.13 2.07
CA THR A 132 -30.10 -16.47 2.99
C THR A 132 -31.18 -17.19 2.17
N THR A 133 -31.13 -18.52 2.21
CA THR A 133 -32.22 -19.35 1.69
C THR A 133 -33.41 -19.15 2.61
N LEU A 134 -34.37 -18.35 2.18
CA LEU A 134 -35.70 -18.25 2.78
C LEU A 134 -36.34 -19.64 2.77
N LYS A 135 -36.34 -20.29 3.93
CA LYS A 135 -37.16 -21.46 4.19
C LYS A 135 -38.58 -20.96 4.50
N LEU A 136 -39.46 -21.00 3.51
CA LEU A 136 -40.90 -20.96 3.75
C LEU A 136 -41.29 -22.26 4.46
N MET A 137 -41.74 -22.14 5.71
CA MET A 137 -42.61 -23.10 6.37
C MET A 137 -43.92 -22.38 6.69
#